data_AF-A0A448X4D2-F1
#
_entry.id   AF-A0A448X4D2-F1
#
_cell.length_a   1.000
_cell.length_b   1.000
_cell.length_c   1.000
_cell.angle_alpha   90.00
_cell.angle_beta   90.00
_cell.angle_gamma   90.00
#
_symmetry.space_group_name_H-M   'P 1'
#
loop_
_entity.id
_entity.type
_entity.pdbx_description
1 polymer ?
#
loop_
_entity_poly.entity_id
_entity_poly.type
_entity_poly.pdbx_seq_one_letter_code
_entity_poly.pdbx_strand_id
1 'polypeptide(L)'
;MVDSNWRIRHASVHLLGDLLYKISGQTGKGTTKTIDEDDTFGTEAVHQRILEKLSVERRDRVLAQLHIARSDPTQIVRQAAVHVWKVVVSNTPRTLREILPVLIRLLLSMLGSFHREQQQVRSHNFAHVII
;
A
#
# COMPACT_ATOMS: atom_id res chain seq x y z
N MET A 1 5.80 -1.28 2.33
CA MET A 1 4.70 -1.86 3.16
C MET A 1 4.89 -3.35 3.46
N VAL A 2 6.09 -3.91 3.25
CA VAL A 2 6.38 -5.36 3.41
C VAL A 2 7.43 -5.63 4.49
N ASP A 3 7.73 -4.63 5.31
CA ASP A 3 8.70 -4.74 6.41
C ASP A 3 8.12 -5.58 7.56
N SER A 4 8.95 -6.36 8.26
CA SER A 4 8.50 -7.15 9.41
C SER A 4 8.01 -6.27 10.58
N ASN A 5 8.57 -5.07 10.73
CA ASN A 5 8.18 -4.11 11.75
C ASN A 5 6.92 -3.34 11.34
N TRP A 6 5.83 -3.57 12.07
CA TRP A 6 4.54 -2.94 11.80
C TRP A 6 4.58 -1.41 11.89
N ARG A 7 5.49 -0.81 12.68
CA ARG A 7 5.63 0.65 12.78
C ARG A 7 6.16 1.23 11.47
N ILE A 8 7.10 0.55 10.81
CA ILE A 8 7.63 0.94 9.51
C ILE A 8 6.53 0.79 8.44
N ARG A 9 5.76 -0.30 8.49
CA ARG A 9 4.60 -0.48 7.59
C ARG A 9 3.55 0.62 7.79
N HIS A 10 3.19 0.94 9.02
CA HIS A 10 2.27 2.01 9.36
C HIS A 10 2.75 3.37 8.85
N ALA A 11 4.01 3.74 9.14
CA ALA A 11 4.61 4.98 8.65
C ALA A 11 4.63 5.03 7.11
N SER A 12 4.89 3.90 6.45
CA SER A 12 4.85 3.81 4.98
C SER A 12 3.45 4.12 4.43
N VAL A 13 2.39 3.59 5.06
CA VAL A 13 1.00 3.85 4.66
C VAL A 13 0.64 5.31 4.85
N HIS A 14 1.04 5.89 5.99
CA HIS A 14 0.78 7.29 6.31
C HIS A 14 1.47 8.23 5.32
N LEU A 15 2.77 8.02 5.06
CA LEU A 15 3.55 8.80 4.09
C LEU A 15 2.97 8.68 2.67
N LEU A 16 2.49 7.50 2.29
CA LEU A 16 1.80 7.31 1.02
C LEU A 16 0.51 8.13 0.95
N GLY A 17 -0.30 8.12 2.01
CA GLY A 17 -1.48 8.97 2.12
C GLY A 17 -1.16 10.45 1.96
N ASP A 18 -0.16 10.95 2.69
CA ASP A 18 0.26 12.35 2.62
C ASP A 18 0.80 12.74 1.23
N LEU A 19 1.52 11.82 0.56
CA LEU A 19 2.03 12.04 -0.79
C LEU A 19 0.87 12.14 -1.80
N LEU A 20 -0.07 11.20 -1.76
CA LEU A 20 -1.23 11.21 -2.66
C LEU A 20 -2.10 12.45 -2.43
N TYR A 21 -2.24 12.87 -1.17
CA TYR A 21 -2.89 14.13 -0.79
C TYR A 21 -2.21 15.34 -1.44
N LYS A 22 -0.89 15.46 -1.34
CA LYS A 22 -0.14 16.56 -1.96
C LYS A 22 -0.25 16.56 -3.48
N ILE A 23 -0.21 15.37 -4.11
CA ILE A 23 -0.27 15.24 -5.58
C ILE A 23 -1.64 15.65 -6.14
N SER A 24 -2.73 15.42 -5.41
CA SER A 24 -4.07 15.80 -5.89
C SER A 24 -4.27 17.33 -5.98
N GLY A 25 -3.39 18.11 -5.36
CA GLY A 25 -3.45 19.57 -5.37
C GLY A 25 -4.54 20.14 -4.46
N GLN A 26 -5.09 19.36 -3.53
CA GLN A 26 -5.96 19.90 -2.49
C GLN A 26 -5.10 20.57 -1.40
N THR A 27 -5.25 21.88 -1.22
CA THR A 27 -4.57 22.67 -0.19
C THR A 27 -5.39 22.79 1.11
N GLY A 28 -6.07 21.71 1.51
CA GLY A 28 -6.83 21.63 2.76
C GLY A 28 -6.06 20.93 3.89
N LYS A 29 -6.59 20.96 5.12
CA LYS A 29 -6.06 20.20 6.27
C LYS A 29 -6.41 18.69 6.17
N GLY A 30 -6.28 18.06 5.00
CA GLY A 30 -6.57 16.65 4.78
C GLY A 30 -5.36 15.75 5.05
N THR A 31 -4.75 15.88 6.22
CA THR A 31 -3.81 14.85 6.70
C THR A 31 -4.61 13.65 7.20
N THR A 32 -4.02 12.45 7.18
CA THR A 32 -4.60 11.18 7.69
C THR A 32 -4.99 11.17 9.19
N LYS A 33 -5.11 12.34 9.82
CA LYS A 33 -5.46 12.59 11.23
C LYS A 33 -6.95 12.90 11.45
N THR A 34 -7.74 13.16 10.41
CA THR A 34 -9.18 13.42 10.57
C THR A 34 -9.94 12.10 10.55
N ILE A 35 -10.28 11.63 11.76
CA ILE A 35 -11.03 10.39 12.02
C ILE A 35 -12.51 10.54 11.66
N ASP A 36 -13.00 11.77 11.53
CA ASP A 36 -14.37 12.06 11.15
C ASP A 36 -14.39 13.15 10.08
N GLU A 37 -15.42 13.06 9.25
CA GLU A 37 -15.88 13.96 8.19
C GLU A 37 -15.56 13.57 6.75
N ASP A 38 -16.64 13.68 5.98
CA ASP A 38 -17.04 13.13 4.69
C ASP A 38 -16.34 13.79 3.49
N ASP A 39 -15.06 14.14 3.64
CA ASP A 39 -14.31 14.79 2.57
C ASP A 39 -13.85 13.75 1.56
N THR A 40 -14.78 13.43 0.66
CA THR A 40 -14.58 12.54 -0.48
C THR A 40 -13.51 13.13 -1.39
N PHE A 41 -12.28 12.70 -1.17
CA PHE A 41 -11.14 12.84 -2.08
C PHE A 41 -11.35 12.06 -3.40
N GLY A 42 -12.40 11.24 -3.48
CA GLY A 42 -12.81 10.44 -4.65
C GLY A 42 -13.50 11.20 -5.79
N THR A 43 -13.24 12.50 -5.98
CA THR A 43 -13.69 13.17 -7.22
C THR A 43 -12.86 12.67 -8.41
N GLU A 44 -13.50 12.39 -9.54
CA GLU A 44 -12.82 11.92 -10.77
C GLU A 44 -11.68 12.88 -11.19
N ALA A 45 -11.83 14.18 -10.92
CA ALA A 45 -10.81 15.19 -11.16
C ALA A 45 -9.52 14.99 -10.33
N VAL A 46 -9.65 14.56 -9.07
CA VAL A 46 -8.50 14.20 -8.23
C VAL A 46 -7.84 12.93 -8.75
N HIS A 47 -8.64 11.94 -9.17
CA HIS A 47 -8.12 10.72 -9.78
C HIS A 47 -7.32 11.03 -11.04
N GLN A 48 -7.84 11.88 -11.93
CA GLN A 48 -7.15 12.34 -13.13
C GLN A 48 -5.83 13.08 -12.84
N ARG A 49 -5.79 13.95 -11.82
CA ARG A 49 -4.53 14.63 -11.46
C ARG A 49 -3.46 13.68 -10.92
N ILE A 50 -3.88 12.67 -10.14
CA ILE A 50 -2.97 11.61 -9.69
C ILE A 50 -2.46 10.81 -10.89
N LEU A 51 -3.32 10.53 -11.89
CA LEU A 51 -2.95 9.88 -13.16
C LEU A 51 -2.02 10.73 -14.03
N GLU A 52 -2.18 12.04 -14.06
CA GLU A 52 -1.32 12.94 -14.83
C GLU A 52 0.09 13.03 -14.23
N LYS A 53 0.21 12.90 -12.90
CA LYS A 53 1.49 13.05 -12.18
C LYS A 53 2.21 11.73 -11.95
N LEU A 54 1.49 10.61 -11.84
CA LEU A 54 2.05 9.26 -11.74
C LEU A 54 1.82 8.52 -13.05
N SER A 55 2.86 7.89 -13.62
CA SER A 55 2.63 6.95 -14.73
C SER A 55 1.68 5.83 -14.30
N VAL A 56 0.98 5.25 -15.27
CA VAL A 56 0.00 4.17 -15.06
C VAL A 56 0.63 3.01 -14.28
N GLU A 57 1.85 2.62 -14.61
CA GLU A 57 2.57 1.52 -13.97
C GLU A 57 2.91 1.83 -12.51
N ARG A 58 3.30 3.08 -12.21
CA ARG A 58 3.60 3.52 -10.85
C ARG A 58 2.33 3.55 -10.01
N ARG A 59 1.25 4.09 -10.55
CA ARG A 59 -0.07 4.07 -9.90
C ARG A 59 -0.50 2.65 -9.57
N ASP A 60 -0.46 1.73 -10.53
CA ASP A 60 -0.94 0.36 -10.35
C ASP A 60 -0.13 -0.38 -9.29
N ARG A 61 1.19 -0.18 -9.29
CA ARG A 61 2.07 -0.73 -8.27
C ARG A 61 1.79 -0.15 -6.87
N VAL A 62 1.47 1.14 -6.77
CA VAL A 62 1.12 1.80 -5.50
C VAL A 62 -0.22 1.29 -4.99
N LEU A 63 -1.25 1.28 -5.85
CA LEU A 63 -2.60 0.81 -5.50
C LEU A 63 -2.60 -0.67 -5.13
N ALA A 64 -1.85 -1.51 -5.84
CA ALA A 64 -1.74 -2.92 -5.52
C ALA A 64 -1.06 -3.15 -4.15
N GLN A 65 0.00 -2.40 -3.82
CA GLN A 65 0.62 -2.45 -2.49
C GLN A 65 -0.32 -1.96 -1.38
N LEU A 66 -1.05 -0.87 -1.62
CA LEU A 66 -2.06 -0.36 -0.69
C LEU A 66 -3.17 -1.38 -0.46
N HIS A 67 -3.61 -2.06 -1.52
CA HIS A 67 -4.60 -3.12 -1.44
C HIS A 67 -4.13 -4.27 -0.55
N ILE A 68 -2.88 -4.72 -0.71
CA ILE A 68 -2.29 -5.78 0.13
C ILE A 68 -2.31 -5.37 1.62
N ALA A 69 -1.93 -4.13 1.96
CA ALA A 69 -1.89 -3.70 3.36
C ALA A 69 -3.27 -3.51 4.02
N ARG A 70 -4.35 -3.47 3.23
CA ARG A 70 -5.70 -3.55 3.82
C ARG A 70 -5.94 -4.88 4.55
N SER A 71 -5.17 -5.91 4.22
CA SER A 71 -5.19 -7.23 4.85
C SER A 71 -4.02 -7.43 5.84
N ASP A 72 -3.32 -6.37 6.27
CA ASP A 72 -2.22 -6.47 7.24
C ASP A 72 -2.66 -7.19 8.53
N PRO A 73 -1.84 -8.02 9.19
CA PRO A 73 -2.20 -8.65 10.46
C PRO A 73 -2.39 -7.64 11.61
N THR A 74 -1.74 -6.47 11.55
CA THR A 74 -1.81 -5.44 12.58
C THR A 74 -2.97 -4.47 12.32
N GLN A 75 -3.90 -4.35 13.27
CA GLN A 75 -5.13 -3.56 13.10
C GLN A 75 -4.87 -2.09 12.73
N ILE A 76 -3.91 -1.43 13.38
CA ILE A 76 -3.62 -0.01 13.11
C ILE A 76 -3.13 0.23 11.67
N VAL A 77 -2.35 -0.71 11.11
CA VAL A 77 -1.88 -0.65 9.72
C VAL A 77 -3.06 -0.85 8.77
N ARG A 78 -3.93 -1.82 9.04
CA ARG A 78 -5.14 -2.04 8.22
C ARG A 78 -6.04 -0.82 8.20
N GLN A 79 -6.31 -0.22 9.36
CA GLN A 79 -7.20 0.93 9.45
C GLN A 79 -6.66 2.10 8.63
N ALA A 80 -5.36 2.40 8.76
CA ALA A 80 -4.71 3.43 7.95
C ALA A 80 -4.80 3.10 6.45
N ALA A 81 -4.55 1.86 6.04
CA ALA A 81 -4.59 1.45 4.64
C ALA A 81 -6.02 1.49 4.05
N VAL A 82 -7.02 1.07 4.81
CA VAL A 82 -8.44 1.15 4.43
C VAL A 82 -8.87 2.60 4.28
N HIS A 83 -8.45 3.48 5.19
CA HIS A 83 -8.74 4.91 5.11
C HIS A 83 -8.14 5.52 3.84
N VAL A 84 -6.83 5.36 3.61
CA VAL A 84 -6.17 5.87 2.39
C VAL A 84 -6.81 5.28 1.12
N TRP A 85 -7.21 4.01 1.13
CA TRP A 85 -7.91 3.41 0.00
C TRP A 85 -9.24 4.11 -0.30
N LYS A 86 -10.09 4.33 0.70
CA LYS A 86 -11.39 5.00 0.52
C LYS A 86 -11.24 6.41 -0.02
N VAL A 87 -10.20 7.11 0.43
CA VAL A 87 -9.84 8.45 -0.03
C VAL A 87 -9.45 8.43 -1.51
N VAL A 88 -8.58 7.50 -1.93
CA VAL A 88 -7.95 7.52 -3.27
C VAL A 88 -8.78 6.79 -4.34
N VAL A 89 -9.62 5.83 -3.95
CA VAL A 89 -10.31 4.92 -4.87
C VAL A 89 -11.83 5.09 -4.76
N SER A 90 -12.42 5.73 -5.77
CA SER A 90 -13.87 5.96 -5.89
C SER A 90 -14.65 4.72 -6.35
N ASN A 91 -14.06 3.88 -7.21
CA ASN A 91 -14.70 2.67 -7.74
C ASN A 91 -13.84 1.42 -7.49
N THR A 92 -14.03 0.81 -6.32
CA THR A 92 -13.22 -0.35 -5.89
C THR A 92 -13.28 -1.53 -6.88
N PRO A 93 -14.44 -2.03 -7.33
CA PRO A 93 -14.48 -3.18 -8.24
C PRO A 93 -13.75 -2.93 -9.57
N ARG A 94 -13.89 -1.73 -10.15
CA ARG A 94 -13.22 -1.37 -11.40
C ARG A 94 -11.70 -1.30 -11.20
N THR A 95 -11.24 -0.52 -10.22
CA THR A 95 -9.82 -0.34 -9.93
C THR A 95 -9.14 -1.67 -9.61
N LEU A 96 -9.80 -2.58 -8.89
CA LEU A 96 -9.24 -3.90 -8.61
C LEU A 96 -9.03 -4.74 -9.87
N ARG A 97 -9.95 -4.70 -10.84
CA ARG A 97 -9.76 -5.40 -12.13
C ARG A 97 -8.59 -4.83 -12.91
N GLU A 98 -8.43 -3.51 -12.91
CA GLU A 98 -7.34 -2.82 -13.61
C GLU A 98 -5.97 -3.21 -13.03
N ILE A 99 -5.82 -3.21 -11.70
CA ILE A 99 -4.52 -3.49 -11.05
C ILE A 99 -4.25 -4.98 -10.81
N LEU A 100 -5.21 -5.88 -11.10
CA LEU A 100 -5.12 -7.31 -10.79
C LEU A 100 -3.84 -7.98 -11.30
N PRO A 101 -3.36 -7.74 -12.54
CA PRO A 101 -2.13 -8.36 -13.02
C PRO A 101 -0.89 -7.93 -12.21
N VAL A 102 -0.85 -6.68 -11.76
CA VAL A 102 0.24 -6.15 -10.92
C VAL A 102 0.15 -6.72 -9.50
N LEU A 103 -1.07 -6.81 -8.96
CA LEU A 103 -1.33 -7.41 -7.65
C LEU A 103 -0.84 -8.86 -7.58
N ILE A 104 -1.16 -9.68 -8.58
CA ILE A 104 -0.72 -11.08 -8.65
C ILE A 104 0.81 -11.16 -8.71
N ARG A 105 1.47 -10.36 -9.55
CA ARG A 105 2.94 -10.34 -9.63
C ARG A 105 3.59 -9.97 -8.30
N LEU A 106 3.03 -8.99 -7.57
CA LEU A 106 3.52 -8.61 -6.25
C LEU A 106 3.33 -9.74 -5.24
N LEU A 107 2.15 -10.37 -5.19
CA LEU A 107 1.88 -11.51 -4.31
C LEU A 107 2.85 -12.67 -4.56
N LEU A 108 3.08 -13.03 -5.83
CA LEU A 108 4.04 -14.05 -6.20
C LEU A 108 5.48 -13.68 -5.80
N SER A 109 5.87 -12.41 -5.96
CA SER A 109 7.20 -11.95 -5.55
C SER A 109 7.41 -12.04 -4.03
N MET A 110 6.39 -11.69 -3.24
CA MET A 110 6.44 -11.78 -1.78
C MET A 110 6.55 -13.24 -1.33
N LEU A 111 5.74 -14.13 -1.90
CA LEU A 111 5.83 -15.57 -1.65
C LEU A 111 7.23 -16.09 -2.00
N GLY A 112 7.76 -15.76 -3.18
CA GLY A 112 9.10 -16.16 -3.60
C GLY A 112 10.21 -15.65 -2.67
N SER A 113 10.08 -14.43 -2.15
CA SER A 113 11.05 -13.86 -1.20
C SER A 113 11.04 -14.54 0.16
N PHE A 114 9.85 -14.85 0.70
CA PHE A 114 9.68 -15.53 1.97
C PHE A 114 10.33 -16.92 1.96
N HIS A 115 10.18 -17.66 0.85
CA HIS A 115 10.83 -18.97 0.70
C HIS A 115 12.35 -18.87 0.72
N ARG A 116 12.95 -17.85 0.07
CA ARG A 116 14.41 -17.65 0.06
C ARG A 116 14.95 -17.25 1.42
N GLU A 117 14.28 -16.34 2.12
CA GLU A 117 14.67 -15.89 3.46
C GLU A 117 14.65 -17.06 4.45
N GLN A 118 13.59 -17.89 4.42
CA GLN A 118 13.52 -19.09 5.24
C GLN A 118 14.64 -20.11 4.93
N GLN A 119 14.95 -20.31 3.64
CA GLN A 119 16.06 -21.18 3.25
C GLN A 119 17.40 -20.67 3.78
N GLN A 120 17.66 -19.36 3.66
CA GLN A 120 18.91 -18.76 4.13
C GLN A 120 19.07 -18.88 5.65
N VAL A 121 18.02 -18.62 6.43
CA VAL A 121 18.05 -18.78 7.90
C VAL A 121 18.26 -20.25 8.30
N ARG A 122 17.62 -21.20 7.61
CA ARG A 122 17.84 -22.63 7.85
C ARG A 122 19.28 -23.03 7.56
N SER A 123 19.83 -22.64 6.41
CA SER A 123 21.23 -22.92 6.06
C SER A 123 22.21 -22.31 7.06
N HIS A 124 21.96 -21.08 7.51
CA HIS A 124 22.78 -20.42 8.54
C HIS A 124 22.74 -21.17 9.88
N ASN A 125 21.54 -21.54 10.36
CA ASN A 125 21.40 -22.28 11.62
C ASN A 125 22.03 -23.69 11.53
N PHE A 126 21.87 -24.39 10.40
CA PHE A 126 22.55 -25.67 10.18
C PHE A 126 24.08 -25.53 10.23
N ALA A 127 24.64 -24.48 9.63
CA ALA A 127 26.08 -24.23 9.70
C ALA A 127 26.56 -23.99 11.15
N HIS A 128 25.76 -23.31 11.98
CA HIS A 128 26.08 -23.06 13.38
C HIS A 128 25.99 -24.31 14.28
N VAL A 129 25.28 -25.35 13.85
CA VAL A 129 25.14 -26.61 14.63
C VAL A 129 26.25 -27.62 14.27
N ILE A 130 26.92 -27.44 13.14
CA ILE A 130 27.92 -28.39 12.60
C ILE A 130 29.38 -27.93 12.87
N ILE A 131 29.57 -26.70 13.35
CA ILE A 131 30.87 -26.14 13.77
C ILE A 131 30.87 -26.01 15.29
#